data_AF-U5NCH9-F1
#
_entry.id   AF-U5NCH9-F1
#
_cell.length_a   1.000
_cell.length_b   1.000
_cell.length_c   1.000
_cell.angle_alpha   90.00
_cell.angle_beta   90.00
_cell.angle_gamma   90.00
#
_symmetry.space_group_name_H-M   'P 1'
#
loop_
_entity.id
_entity.type
_entity.pdbx_description
1 polymer ?
#
loop_
_entity_poly.entity_id
_entity_poly.type
_entity_poly.pdbx_seq_one_letter_code
_entity_poly.pdbx_strand_id
1 'polypeptide(L)'
;MKPPKHKRFKMMPLMDPEQPLRVRIVGPTDTFLTVDAYSITVMLKDGLMQINKRYSSVIERIKQGEVKVKISNSPSSEILRYHVSSGWLISSNNLCELLVKECQKIEKQNG
;
A
#
# COMPACT_ATOMS: atom_id res chain seq x y z
N MET A 1 -46.49 20.92 2.94
CA MET A 1 -45.54 19.78 2.85
C MET A 1 -44.63 19.82 4.08
N LYS A 2 -44.55 18.74 4.87
CA LYS A 2 -43.60 18.67 6.01
C LYS A 2 -42.19 18.40 5.48
N PRO A 3 -41.15 19.13 5.91
CA PRO A 3 -39.79 18.86 5.46
C PRO A 3 -39.33 17.47 5.93
N PRO A 4 -38.46 16.79 5.16
CA PRO A 4 -37.98 15.46 5.53
C PRO A 4 -37.27 15.50 6.89
N LYS A 5 -37.66 14.59 7.79
CA LYS A 5 -37.12 14.48 9.16
C LYS A 5 -35.62 14.13 9.19
N HIS A 6 -35.09 13.58 8.10
CA HIS A 6 -33.70 13.12 8.01
C HIS A 6 -32.88 14.15 7.24
N LYS A 7 -31.96 14.83 7.92
CA LYS A 7 -30.89 15.59 7.24
C LYS A 7 -29.88 14.58 6.70
N ARG A 8 -29.56 14.66 5.40
CA ARG A 8 -28.43 13.91 4.84
C ARG A 8 -27.16 14.38 5.56
N PHE A 9 -26.60 13.52 6.41
CA PHE A 9 -25.30 13.79 7.03
C PHE A 9 -24.24 13.68 5.94
N LYS A 10 -23.63 14.82 5.60
CA LYS A 10 -22.51 14.86 4.67
C LYS A 10 -21.26 14.57 5.49
N MET A 11 -20.82 13.32 5.47
CA MET A 11 -19.58 12.91 6.12
C MET A 11 -18.44 13.73 5.52
N MET A 12 -17.75 14.53 6.34
CA MET A 12 -16.53 15.21 5.92
C MET A 12 -15.41 14.18 5.91
N PRO A 13 -14.68 14.01 4.81
CA PRO A 13 -13.51 13.13 4.80
C PRO A 13 -12.49 13.64 5.83
N LEU A 14 -11.97 12.72 6.65
CA LEU A 14 -10.97 13.04 7.69
C LEU A 14 -9.58 13.35 7.12
N MET A 15 -9.34 13.09 5.83
CA MET A 15 -8.04 13.24 5.17
C MET A 15 -8.15 13.95 3.83
N ASP A 16 -7.06 14.60 3.43
CA ASP A 16 -6.91 15.24 2.13
C ASP A 16 -7.03 14.18 1.01
N PRO A 17 -7.95 14.33 0.04
CA PRO A 17 -8.09 13.42 -1.10
C PRO A 17 -6.83 13.33 -2.00
N GLU A 18 -5.93 14.32 -1.91
CA GLU A 18 -4.67 14.38 -2.65
C GLU A 18 -3.48 13.79 -1.90
N GLN A 19 -3.66 13.36 -0.64
CA GLN A 19 -2.59 12.70 0.10
C GLN A 19 -2.17 11.39 -0.61
N PRO A 20 -0.86 11.18 -0.86
CA PRO A 20 -0.37 9.98 -1.53
C PRO A 20 -0.51 8.75 -0.63
N LEU A 21 -0.43 7.56 -1.23
CA LEU A 21 -0.29 6.32 -0.48
C LEU A 21 1.15 6.22 0.05
N ARG A 22 1.35 6.36 1.35
CA ARG A 22 2.64 6.12 1.98
C ARG A 22 2.86 4.62 2.16
N VAL A 23 3.91 4.09 1.55
CA VAL A 23 4.31 2.69 1.63
C VAL A 23 5.53 2.56 2.52
N ARG A 24 5.48 1.64 3.49
CA ARG A 24 6.60 1.27 4.34
C ARG A 24 6.84 -0.24 4.30
N ILE A 25 8.09 -0.65 4.19
CA ILE A 25 8.49 -2.05 4.42
C ILE A 25 9.37 -2.04 5.66
N VAL A 26 8.88 -2.65 6.73
CA VAL A 26 9.43 -2.55 8.08
C VAL A 26 9.94 -3.92 8.51
N GLY A 27 11.21 -3.95 8.89
CA GLY A 27 11.90 -5.09 9.47
C GLY A 27 11.79 -5.13 11.00
N PRO A 28 12.35 -6.18 11.63
CA PRO A 28 12.38 -6.27 13.10
C PRO A 28 13.23 -5.17 13.76
N THR A 29 14.30 -4.72 13.09
CA THR A 29 15.25 -3.72 13.60
C THR A 29 15.18 -2.41 12.84
N ASP A 30 15.00 -2.47 11.52
CA ASP A 30 15.14 -1.32 10.62
C ASP A 30 13.97 -1.20 9.66
N THR A 31 13.75 0.00 9.13
CA THR A 31 12.81 0.21 8.02
C THR A 31 13.55 0.08 6.69
N PHE A 32 13.19 -0.90 5.88
CA PHE A 32 13.81 -1.18 4.58
C PHE A 32 13.40 -0.18 3.49
N LEU A 33 12.18 0.35 3.57
CA LEU A 33 11.64 1.32 2.62
C LEU A 33 10.64 2.24 3.31
N THR A 34 10.68 3.53 2.97
CA THR A 34 9.58 4.47 3.18
C THR A 34 9.48 5.36 1.95
N VAL A 35 8.33 5.33 1.27
CA VAL A 35 8.12 6.09 0.04
C VAL A 35 6.66 6.44 -0.17
N ASP A 36 6.40 7.60 -0.79
CA ASP A 36 5.07 7.93 -1.28
C ASP A 36 4.89 7.33 -2.68
N ALA A 37 3.83 6.54 -2.83
CA ALA A 37 3.56 5.73 -4.00
C ALA A 37 2.16 5.98 -4.54
N TYR A 38 1.96 5.60 -5.80
CA TYR A 38 0.64 5.48 -6.40
C TYR A 38 -0.04 4.18 -5.98
N SER A 39 0.70 3.08 -6.02
CA SER A 39 0.21 1.77 -5.63
C SER A 39 1.31 0.82 -5.18
N ILE A 40 0.91 -0.20 -4.42
CA ILE A 40 1.74 -1.36 -4.08
C ILE A 40 1.01 -2.64 -4.48
N THR A 41 1.73 -3.56 -5.11
CA THR A 41 1.25 -4.92 -5.39
C THR A 41 2.02 -5.90 -4.52
N VAL A 42 1.29 -6.74 -3.80
CA VAL A 42 1.83 -7.77 -2.93
C VAL A 42 1.26 -9.13 -3.27
N MET A 43 1.97 -10.16 -2.82
CA MET A 43 1.61 -11.54 -3.05
C MET A 43 0.99 -12.13 -1.77
N LEU A 44 -0.30 -12.45 -1.80
CA LEU A 44 -1.01 -13.15 -0.74
C LEU A 44 -1.01 -14.66 -0.97
N LYS A 45 -1.54 -15.42 -0.01
CA LYS A 45 -1.79 -16.86 -0.20
C LYS A 45 -2.74 -17.12 -1.37
N ASP A 46 -3.82 -16.34 -1.46
CA ASP A 46 -4.94 -16.59 -2.36
C ASP A 46 -4.81 -15.86 -3.71
N GLY A 47 -3.79 -15.01 -3.87
CA GLY A 47 -3.58 -14.28 -5.12
C GLY A 47 -2.75 -13.02 -4.98
N LEU A 48 -2.69 -12.25 -6.06
CA LEU A 48 -2.10 -10.91 -6.07
C LEU A 48 -3.09 -9.90 -5.51
N MET A 49 -2.60 -9.00 -4.67
CA MET A 49 -3.39 -7.89 -4.14
C MET A 49 -2.69 -6.58 -4.47
N GLN A 50 -3.45 -5.62 -4.98
CA GLN A 50 -2.97 -4.26 -5.23
C GLN A 50 -3.69 -3.26 -4.33
N ILE A 51 -2.91 -2.45 -3.62
CA ILE A 51 -3.40 -1.36 -2.77
C ILE A 51 -3.08 -0.04 -3.45
N ASN A 52 -4.08 0.82 -3.52
CA ASN A 52 -4.01 2.18 -4.07
C ASN A 52 -4.37 3.19 -2.97
N LYS A 53 -4.36 4.49 -3.28
CA LYS A 53 -4.92 5.50 -2.37
C LYS A 53 -6.39 5.21 -2.03
N ARG A 54 -6.79 5.54 -0.80
CA ARG A 54 -8.15 5.38 -0.23
C ARG A 54 -8.64 3.93 -0.21
N TYR A 55 -7.71 2.98 -0.12
CA TYR A 55 -8.04 1.59 0.09
C TYR A 55 -8.66 1.40 1.48
N SER A 56 -9.57 0.42 1.60
CA SER A 56 -10.17 0.05 2.89
C SER A 56 -9.10 -0.37 3.89
N SER A 57 -9.36 -0.15 5.18
CA SER A 57 -8.45 -0.63 6.21
C SER A 57 -8.49 -2.15 6.30
N VAL A 58 -7.32 -2.80 6.21
CA VAL A 58 -7.19 -4.26 6.17
C VAL A 58 -5.91 -4.71 6.87
N ILE A 59 -5.93 -5.93 7.41
CA ILE A 59 -4.76 -6.62 7.93
C ILE A 59 -4.75 -8.02 7.31
N GLU A 60 -3.70 -8.33 6.55
CA GLU A 60 -3.61 -9.57 5.76
C GLU A 60 -2.26 -10.26 5.93
N ARG A 61 -2.24 -11.59 5.80
CA ARG A 61 -0.97 -12.33 5.74
C ARG A 61 -0.44 -12.36 4.32
N ILE A 62 0.81 -11.93 4.14
CA ILE A 62 1.50 -12.00 2.85
C ILE A 62 2.42 -13.22 2.82
N LYS A 63 2.53 -13.85 1.65
CA LYS A 63 3.53 -14.90 1.43
C LYS A 63 4.86 -14.29 0.97
N GLN A 64 5.93 -15.06 1.13
CA GLN A 64 7.22 -14.68 0.57
C GLN A 64 7.11 -14.51 -0.95
N GLY A 65 7.73 -13.47 -1.49
CA GLY A 65 7.71 -13.20 -2.92
C GLY A 65 8.02 -11.76 -3.29
N GLU A 66 7.74 -11.44 -4.55
CA GLU A 66 7.96 -10.11 -5.11
C GLU A 66 6.88 -9.12 -4.65
N VAL A 67 7.33 -7.94 -4.24
CA VAL A 67 6.53 -6.74 -3.97
C VAL A 67 6.93 -5.67 -4.97
N LYS A 68 5.92 -5.04 -5.58
CA LYS A 68 6.09 -3.96 -6.57
C LYS A 68 5.49 -2.68 -6.04
N VAL A 69 6.30 -1.64 -5.93
CA VAL A 69 5.84 -0.30 -5.52
C VAL A 69 5.94 0.63 -6.72
N LYS A 70 4.79 1.13 -7.20
CA LYS A 70 4.72 2.06 -8.32
C LYS A 70 4.67 3.49 -7.78
N ILE A 71 5.65 4.33 -8.11
CA ILE A 71 5.79 5.66 -7.51
C ILE A 71 4.72 6.64 -8.01
N SER A 72 4.35 6.58 -9.29
CA SER A 72 3.41 7.50 -9.92
C SER A 72 2.47 6.77 -10.90
N ASN A 73 1.39 7.41 -11.33
CA ASN A 73 0.46 6.78 -12.27
C ASN A 73 0.98 6.73 -13.72
N SER A 74 2.12 7.38 -14.02
CA SER A 74 2.67 7.43 -15.38
C SER A 74 3.03 6.04 -15.93
N PRO A 75 2.89 5.79 -17.24
CA PRO A 75 3.44 4.59 -17.89
C PRO A 75 4.97 4.47 -17.74
N SER A 76 5.67 5.61 -17.71
CA SER A 76 7.12 5.71 -17.49
C SER A 76 7.51 5.68 -16.02
N SER A 77 6.56 5.42 -15.12
CA SER A 77 6.80 5.49 -13.67
C SER A 77 7.82 4.46 -13.23
N GLU A 78 8.70 4.88 -12.33
CA GLU A 78 9.61 4.00 -11.62
C GLU A 78 8.81 2.96 -10.82
N ILE A 79 9.15 1.68 -11.03
CA ILE A 79 8.62 0.56 -10.24
C ILE A 79 9.77 0.02 -9.42
N LEU A 80 9.71 0.24 -8.11
CA LEU A 80 10.63 -0.38 -7.17
C LEU A 80 10.18 -1.81 -6.92
N ARG A 81 11.11 -2.75 -7.08
CA ARG A 81 10.86 -4.19 -6.91
C ARG A 81 11.66 -4.70 -5.72
N TYR A 82 10.99 -5.45 -4.86
CA TYR A 82 11.60 -6.04 -3.68
C TYR A 82 11.20 -7.51 -3.60
N HIS A 83 12.11 -8.36 -3.15
CA HIS A 83 11.77 -9.70 -2.68
C HIS A 83 11.67 -9.64 -1.15
N VAL A 84 10.53 -10.02 -0.60
CA VAL A 84 10.28 -9.98 0.85
C VAL A 84 9.95 -11.36 1.39
N SER A 85 10.33 -11.61 2.63
CA SER A 85 9.87 -12.78 3.41
C SER A 85 8.36 -12.70 3.69
N SER A 86 7.74 -13.82 4.09
CA SER A 86 6.35 -13.83 4.55
C SER A 86 6.17 -12.93 5.77
N GLY A 87 4.98 -12.35 5.92
CA GLY A 87 4.72 -11.40 7.00
C GLY A 87 3.29 -10.90 7.01
N TRP A 88 3.11 -9.64 7.40
CA TRP A 88 1.82 -8.99 7.49
C TRP A 88 1.77 -7.74 6.63
N LEU A 89 0.63 -7.52 5.98
CA LEU A 89 0.25 -6.26 5.37
C LEU A 89 -0.77 -5.58 6.28
N ILE A 90 -0.56 -4.30 6.57
CA ILE A 90 -1.50 -3.44 7.28
C ILE A 90 -1.74 -2.23 6.41
N SER A 91 -3.00 -1.96 6.06
CA SER A 91 -3.36 -0.72 5.38
C SER A 91 -4.43 0.03 6.15
N SER A 92 -4.27 1.35 6.26
CA SER A 92 -5.23 2.27 6.85
C SER A 92 -4.85 3.70 6.48
N ASN A 93 -5.81 4.60 6.25
CA ASN A 93 -5.56 6.04 6.15
C ASN A 93 -4.43 6.44 5.17
N ASN A 94 -4.42 5.88 3.95
CA ASN A 94 -3.36 6.06 2.95
C ASN A 94 -1.95 5.66 3.42
N LEU A 95 -1.85 4.84 4.46
CA LEU A 95 -0.64 4.15 4.87
C LEU A 95 -0.78 2.67 4.51
N CYS A 96 0.28 2.09 3.98
CA CYS A 96 0.44 0.66 3.76
C CYS A 96 1.79 0.23 4.34
N GLU A 97 1.76 -0.64 5.33
CA GLU A 97 2.94 -1.18 5.99
C GLU A 97 3.04 -2.67 5.74
N LEU A 98 4.22 -3.11 5.31
CA LEU A 98 4.59 -4.52 5.27
C LEU A 98 5.52 -4.81 6.43
N LEU A 99 5.10 -5.66 7.35
CA LEU A 99 5.91 -6.15 8.45
C LEU A 99 6.52 -7.49 8.04
N VAL A 100 7.81 -7.49 7.71
CA VAL A 100 8.53 -8.65 7.15
C VAL A 100 9.87 -8.82 7.85
N LYS A 101 10.38 -10.06 7.92
CA LYS A 101 11.68 -10.30 8.57
C LYS A 101 12.85 -9.84 7.68
N GLU A 102 12.76 -10.15 6.39
CA GLU A 102 13.79 -9.91 5.38
C GLU A 102 13.19 -9.22 4.16
N CYS A 103 13.97 -8.31 3.57
CA CYS A 103 13.63 -7.55 2.37
C CYS A 103 14.91 -7.29 1.57
N GLN A 104 14.87 -7.56 0.27
CA GLN A 104 15.98 -7.32 -0.65
C GLN A 104 15.47 -6.57 -1.88
N LYS A 105 16.16 -5.48 -2.25
CA LYS A 105 15.84 -4.74 -3.48
C LYS A 105 16.28 -5.57 -4.69
N ILE A 106 15.40 -5.70 -5.67
CA ILE A 106 15.71 -6.36 -6.94
C ILE A 106 16.22 -5.30 -7.91
N GLU A 107 17.52 -5.29 -8.17
CA GLU A 107 18.10 -4.42 -9.20
C GLU A 107 17.74 -4.95 -10.60
N LYS A 108 17.41 -4.04 -11.53
CA LYS A 108 17.20 -4.44 -12.93
C LYS A 108 18.54 -4.93 -13.48
N GLN A 109 18.66 -6.22 -13.80
CA GLN A 109 19.71 -6.67 -14.71
C GLN A 109 19.40 -6.12 -16.10
N ASN A 110 20.27 -5.25 -16.60
CA ASN A 110 20.27 -4.84 -18.00
C ASN A 110 20.70 -6.07 -18.82
N GLY A 111 19.76 -6.68 -19.53
CA GLY A 111 20.01 -7.66 -20.58
C GLY A 111 19.79 -7.02 -21.94
#